data_AF-A0A7V4S228-F1
#
_entry.id   AF-A0A7V4S228-F1
#
_cell.length_a   1.000
_cell.length_b   1.000
_cell.length_c   1.000
_cell.angle_alpha   90.00
_cell.angle_beta   90.00
_cell.angle_gamma   90.00
#
_symmetry.space_group_name_H-M   'P 1'
#
loop_
_entity.id
_entity.type
_entity.pdbx_description
1 polymer ?
#
loop_
_entity_poly.entity_id
_entity_poly.type
_entity_poly.pdbx_seq_one_letter_code
_entity_poly.pdbx_strand_id
1 'polypeptide(L)'
;MEIIRKYSFYGKDVLRIDTDIMEALRSIAGENIEKRTLQIGCWGTLTPIVNVQGNKLVVQEKVFGYNSQKHNQGLACNIIIDTERRLGLCTQEGQGERFSHGKRIGILFGVDDGHLFSVRVPSTCESIEEAIEFLKPAKVKKAEQQGRKVVRQGEWFFVESRKEKNMTSKGRHTVVRTETGFEISHPEHTTLMLVGHNWEMVRNRRQVGKMNIFKD
;
A
#
# COMPACT_ATOMS: atom_id res chain seq x y z
N MET A 1 25.19 -20.99 -0.91
CA MET A 1 25.59 -20.67 0.48
C MET A 1 24.31 -20.32 1.21
N GLU A 2 23.81 -21.21 2.07
CA GLU A 2 22.49 -21.10 2.69
C GLU A 2 22.60 -20.24 3.97
N ILE A 3 22.09 -19.01 3.96
CA ILE A 3 22.10 -18.14 5.14
C ILE A 3 20.86 -18.44 5.99
N ILE A 4 21.00 -19.34 6.97
CA ILE A 4 19.97 -19.62 7.97
C ILE A 4 20.09 -18.59 9.10
N ARG A 5 19.22 -17.57 9.10
CA ARG A 5 19.06 -16.68 10.27
C ARG A 5 17.96 -17.20 11.18
N LYS A 6 18.29 -17.48 12.44
CA LYS A 6 17.32 -17.82 13.50
C LYS A 6 16.73 -16.53 14.08
N TYR A 7 15.41 -16.41 14.11
CA TYR A 7 14.72 -15.28 14.74
C TYR A 7 13.80 -15.76 15.86
N SER A 8 13.87 -15.10 17.02
CA SER A 8 12.92 -15.30 18.12
C SER A 8 11.75 -14.31 17.99
N PHE A 9 10.53 -14.83 18.06
CA PHE A 9 9.28 -14.08 17.95
C PHE A 9 8.62 -13.96 19.32
N TYR A 10 8.84 -12.85 20.01
CA TYR A 10 8.09 -12.49 21.21
C TYR A 10 7.82 -10.97 21.22
N GLY A 11 6.59 -10.60 20.86
CA GLY A 11 5.92 -9.43 21.42
C GLY A 11 6.27 -8.08 20.79
N LYS A 12 6.10 -7.94 19.47
CA LYS A 12 5.86 -6.67 18.71
C LYS A 12 5.64 -6.92 17.20
N ASP A 13 5.11 -8.09 16.84
CA ASP A 13 5.45 -8.81 15.59
C ASP A 13 4.72 -8.40 14.30
N VAL A 14 3.94 -7.32 14.28
CA VAL A 14 3.41 -6.75 13.01
C VAL A 14 4.49 -5.92 12.30
N LEU A 15 5.45 -5.36 13.05
CA LEU A 15 6.51 -4.47 12.56
C LEU A 15 7.62 -5.16 11.73
N ARG A 16 7.73 -6.51 11.77
CA ARG A 16 8.81 -7.22 11.06
C ARG A 16 8.46 -7.62 9.63
N ILE A 17 7.18 -7.88 9.37
CA ILE A 17 6.66 -8.06 7.99
C ILE A 17 7.00 -6.81 7.16
N ASP A 18 6.95 -5.61 7.76
CA ASP A 18 7.37 -4.37 7.11
C ASP A 18 8.85 -4.37 6.71
N THR A 19 9.75 -4.96 7.51
CA THR A 19 11.19 -4.98 7.17
C THR A 19 11.47 -5.95 6.02
N ASP A 20 10.86 -7.13 6.04
CA ASP A 20 11.03 -8.15 5.00
C ASP A 20 10.34 -7.75 3.69
N ILE A 21 9.17 -7.10 3.76
CA ILE A 21 8.50 -6.50 2.58
C ILE A 21 9.37 -5.38 2.00
N MET A 22 10.01 -4.56 2.84
CA MET A 22 10.84 -3.45 2.38
C MET A 22 12.19 -3.92 1.84
N GLU A 23 12.79 -4.97 2.41
CA GLU A 23 13.94 -5.66 1.81
C GLU A 23 13.55 -6.33 0.49
N ALA A 24 12.37 -6.95 0.40
CA ALA A 24 11.85 -7.49 -0.86
C ALA A 24 11.60 -6.39 -1.90
N LEU A 25 11.06 -5.24 -1.52
CA LEU A 25 10.92 -4.07 -2.39
C LEU A 25 12.27 -3.50 -2.82
N ARG A 26 13.28 -3.50 -1.93
CA ARG A 26 14.65 -3.09 -2.26
C ARG A 26 15.31 -4.09 -3.22
N SER A 27 15.06 -5.38 -3.06
CA SER A 27 15.51 -6.44 -3.97
C SER A 27 14.77 -6.39 -5.31
N ILE A 28 13.49 -6.04 -5.34
CA ILE A 28 12.76 -5.77 -6.59
C ILE A 28 13.38 -4.59 -7.36
N ALA A 29 14.06 -3.67 -6.67
CA ALA A 29 14.83 -2.60 -7.28
C ALA A 29 16.22 -3.03 -7.82
N GLY A 30 16.58 -4.33 -7.83
CA GLY A 30 17.79 -4.80 -8.53
C GLY A 30 18.53 -6.06 -8.02
N GLU A 31 17.99 -6.85 -7.10
CA GLU A 31 18.64 -8.06 -6.55
C GLU A 31 17.76 -9.32 -6.69
N ASN A 32 18.40 -10.47 -6.95
CA ASN A 32 17.74 -11.78 -7.05
C ASN A 32 17.04 -12.17 -5.74
N ILE A 33 15.74 -12.45 -5.81
CA ILE A 33 14.97 -13.01 -4.68
C ILE A 33 15.35 -14.49 -4.55
N GLU A 34 16.36 -14.81 -3.74
CA GLU A 34 16.58 -16.20 -3.32
C GLU A 34 15.42 -16.66 -2.42
N LYS A 35 14.90 -17.87 -2.66
CA LYS A 35 13.94 -18.52 -1.77
C LYS A 35 14.57 -18.64 -0.38
N ARG A 36 14.03 -17.94 0.60
CA ARG A 36 14.43 -18.08 2.00
C ARG A 36 13.36 -18.84 2.77
N THR A 37 13.77 -19.94 3.38
CA THR A 37 12.97 -20.65 4.39
C THR A 37 13.22 -20.01 5.75
N LEU A 38 12.16 -19.53 6.40
CA LEU A 38 12.25 -18.91 7.72
C LEU A 38 11.75 -19.88 8.80
N GLN A 39 12.55 -20.08 9.84
CA GLN A 39 12.11 -20.81 11.05
C GLN A 39 11.49 -19.82 12.03
N ILE A 40 10.17 -19.93 12.28
CA ILE A 40 9.46 -19.08 13.26
C ILE A 40 9.24 -19.85 14.57
N GLY A 41 10.30 -20.25 15.26
CA GLY A 41 10.19 -20.87 16.60
C GLY A 41 9.09 -21.94 16.71
N CYS A 42 8.10 -21.73 17.60
CA CYS A 42 6.98 -22.65 17.81
C CYS A 42 5.89 -22.64 16.72
N TRP A 43 6.03 -21.79 15.70
CA TRP A 43 5.12 -21.70 14.55
C TRP A 43 5.61 -22.49 13.32
N GLY A 44 6.72 -23.22 13.48
CA GLY A 44 7.26 -24.10 12.45
C GLY A 44 8.02 -23.37 11.35
N THR A 45 8.02 -24.02 10.18
CA THR A 45 8.78 -23.58 9.00
C THR A 45 7.88 -22.80 8.06
N LEU A 46 8.32 -21.61 7.69
CA LEU A 46 7.77 -20.83 6.60
C LEU A 46 8.45 -21.15 5.29
N THR A 47 7.64 -21.53 4.31
CA THR A 47 8.09 -21.64 2.92
C THR A 47 7.13 -20.81 2.06
N PRO A 48 7.47 -19.54 1.76
CA PRO A 48 6.62 -18.73 0.91
C PRO A 48 6.56 -19.32 -0.51
N ILE A 49 5.36 -19.35 -1.07
CA ILE A 49 5.14 -19.68 -2.48
C ILE A 49 5.22 -18.38 -3.26
N VAL A 50 6.27 -18.22 -4.07
CA VAL A 50 6.47 -17.05 -4.90
C VAL A 50 6.16 -17.41 -6.35
N ASN A 51 5.19 -16.72 -6.94
CA ASN A 51 4.81 -16.84 -8.34
C ASN A 51 5.10 -15.53 -9.07
N VAL A 52 5.73 -15.61 -10.24
CA VAL A 52 5.98 -14.45 -11.11
C VAL A 52 4.96 -14.45 -12.24
N GLN A 53 4.26 -13.32 -12.43
CA GLN A 53 3.23 -13.12 -13.44
C GLN A 53 3.48 -11.81 -14.18
N GLY A 54 4.31 -11.85 -15.23
CA GLY A 54 4.73 -10.64 -15.94
C GLY A 54 5.51 -9.70 -15.01
N ASN A 55 5.02 -8.48 -14.82
CA ASN A 55 5.60 -7.48 -13.91
C ASN A 55 5.11 -7.62 -12.45
N LYS A 56 4.24 -8.62 -12.16
CA LYS A 56 3.69 -8.87 -10.82
C LYS A 56 4.39 -10.04 -10.13
N LEU A 57 4.71 -9.86 -8.86
CA LEU A 57 5.13 -10.93 -7.96
C LEU A 57 4.00 -11.22 -6.98
N VAL A 58 3.61 -12.49 -6.88
CA VAL A 58 2.58 -12.95 -5.95
C VAL A 58 3.24 -13.87 -4.94
N VAL A 59 3.29 -13.43 -3.70
CA VAL A 59 3.82 -14.19 -2.56
C VAL A 59 2.65 -14.64 -1.70
N GLN A 60 2.47 -15.95 -1.61
CA GLN A 60 1.48 -16.56 -0.76
C GLN A 60 2.17 -17.31 0.37
N GLU A 61 1.74 -17.02 1.58
CA GLU A 61 2.31 -17.61 2.78
C GLU A 61 1.19 -18.07 3.70
N LYS A 62 1.32 -19.31 4.17
CA LYS A 62 0.44 -19.86 5.20
C LYS A 62 1.31 -20.42 6.31
N VAL A 63 1.21 -19.80 7.47
CA VAL A 63 1.85 -20.24 8.70
C VAL A 63 0.80 -20.94 9.51
N PHE A 64 1.05 -22.22 9.80
CA PHE A 64 0.29 -22.93 10.80
C PHE A 64 1.10 -22.90 12.09
N GLY A 65 0.59 -22.17 13.06
CA GLY A 65 1.17 -22.08 14.39
C GLY A 65 0.83 -23.30 15.24
N TYR A 66 0.77 -23.07 16.55
CA TYR A 66 0.30 -24.07 17.49
C TYR A 66 -1.14 -24.51 17.17
N ASN A 67 -1.32 -25.81 16.95
CA ASN A 67 -2.62 -26.43 16.70
C ASN A 67 -2.88 -27.50 17.78
N SER A 68 -3.92 -27.28 18.58
CA SER A 68 -4.44 -28.19 19.59
C SER A 68 -5.96 -28.19 19.53
N GLN A 69 -6.61 -29.11 20.25
CA GLN A 69 -8.07 -29.13 20.35
C GLN A 69 -8.67 -27.80 20.89
N LYS A 70 -7.88 -27.00 21.62
CA LYS A 70 -8.35 -25.76 22.26
C LYS A 70 -7.83 -24.49 21.58
N HIS A 71 -6.74 -24.57 20.84
CA HIS A 71 -6.08 -23.41 20.25
C HIS A 71 -5.65 -23.74 18.82
N ASN A 72 -6.18 -23.00 17.86
CA ASN A 72 -5.70 -23.00 16.49
C ASN A 72 -5.10 -21.63 16.20
N GLN A 73 -3.78 -21.58 16.04
CA GLN A 73 -3.06 -20.36 15.70
C GLN A 73 -2.57 -20.47 14.26
N GLY A 74 -2.79 -19.41 13.48
CA GLY A 74 -2.39 -19.42 12.08
C GLY A 74 -2.35 -18.02 11.51
N LEU A 75 -1.68 -17.92 10.37
CA LEU A 75 -1.52 -16.69 9.63
C LEU A 75 -1.51 -17.01 8.15
N ALA A 76 -2.47 -16.49 7.40
CA ALA A 76 -2.40 -16.45 5.96
C ALA A 76 -2.01 -15.04 5.52
N CYS A 77 -1.02 -14.93 4.66
CA CYS A 77 -0.58 -13.68 4.05
C CYS A 77 -0.57 -13.85 2.53
N ASN A 78 -1.09 -12.85 1.82
CA ASN A 78 -1.02 -12.74 0.38
C ASN A 78 -0.46 -11.37 0.02
N ILE A 79 0.67 -11.35 -0.66
CA ILE A 79 1.36 -10.13 -1.05
C ILE A 79 1.44 -10.11 -2.57
N ILE A 80 0.91 -9.06 -3.18
CA ILE A 80 0.99 -8.81 -4.61
C ILE A 80 1.87 -7.57 -4.78
N ILE A 81 2.93 -7.66 -5.58
CA ILE A 81 3.82 -6.54 -5.85
C ILE A 81 3.87 -6.30 -7.35
N ASP A 82 3.51 -5.09 -7.77
CA ASP A 82 3.71 -4.58 -9.12
C ASP A 82 5.05 -3.84 -9.14
N THR A 83 6.03 -4.49 -9.77
CA THR A 83 7.44 -4.04 -9.76
C THR A 83 7.65 -2.77 -10.60
N GLU A 84 6.89 -2.64 -11.69
CA GLU A 84 6.96 -1.50 -12.61
C GLU A 84 6.35 -0.25 -11.97
N ARG A 85 5.17 -0.40 -11.36
CA ARG A 85 4.51 0.71 -10.65
C ARG A 85 5.09 0.95 -9.26
N ARG A 86 5.96 0.06 -8.77
CA ARG A 86 6.53 0.09 -7.41
C ARG A 86 5.45 0.15 -6.34
N LEU A 87 4.41 -0.67 -6.51
CA LEU A 87 3.25 -0.78 -5.62
C LEU A 87 3.14 -2.20 -5.08
N GLY A 88 2.60 -2.34 -3.87
CA GLY A 88 2.28 -3.63 -3.30
C GLY A 88 0.96 -3.60 -2.52
N LEU A 89 0.29 -4.75 -2.50
CA LEU A 89 -0.88 -5.03 -1.68
C LEU A 89 -0.56 -6.22 -0.80
N CYS A 90 -0.66 -6.06 0.51
CA CYS A 90 -0.58 -7.14 1.49
C CYS A 90 -1.96 -7.34 2.11
N THR A 91 -2.50 -8.55 2.01
CA THR A 91 -3.68 -8.98 2.77
C THR A 91 -3.31 -10.10 3.71
N GLN A 92 -3.80 -9.99 4.94
CA GLN A 92 -3.47 -10.88 6.03
C GLN A 92 -4.75 -11.36 6.72
N GLU A 93 -4.82 -12.64 7.03
CA GLU A 93 -5.85 -13.25 7.85
C GLU A 93 -5.20 -14.01 9.00
N GLY A 94 -5.37 -13.51 10.22
CA GLY A 94 -4.88 -14.16 11.43
C GLY A 94 -5.94 -15.09 12.03
N GLN A 95 -5.52 -16.27 12.46
CA GLN A 95 -6.35 -17.25 13.15
C GLN A 95 -5.89 -17.45 14.60
N GLY A 96 -6.86 -17.64 15.49
CA GLY A 96 -6.62 -17.93 16.91
C GLY A 96 -6.77 -16.74 17.85
N GLU A 97 -6.52 -17.01 19.13
CA GLU A 97 -6.73 -16.09 20.25
C GLU A 97 -5.92 -14.79 20.13
N ARG A 98 -4.71 -14.87 19.56
CA ARG A 98 -3.85 -13.70 19.31
C ARG A 98 -4.45 -12.72 18.30
N PHE A 99 -5.32 -13.20 17.41
CA PHE A 99 -5.91 -12.42 16.32
C PHE A 99 -7.41 -12.24 16.52
N SER A 100 -7.89 -12.07 17.76
CA SER A 100 -9.30 -11.75 18.08
C SER A 100 -10.32 -12.46 17.18
N HIS A 101 -10.11 -13.75 16.91
CA HIS A 101 -10.95 -14.59 16.03
C HIS A 101 -11.13 -14.02 14.61
N GLY A 102 -10.10 -14.13 13.76
CA GLY A 102 -10.23 -13.83 12.33
C GLY A 102 -9.95 -12.37 11.97
N LYS A 103 -9.06 -11.69 12.69
CA LYS A 103 -8.63 -10.35 12.31
C LYS A 103 -8.04 -10.37 10.90
N ARG A 104 -8.69 -9.66 9.99
CA ARG A 104 -8.22 -9.46 8.62
C ARG A 104 -7.67 -8.05 8.44
N ILE A 105 -6.56 -7.95 7.71
CA ILE A 105 -5.85 -6.69 7.47
C ILE A 105 -5.56 -6.59 5.97
N GLY A 106 -5.82 -5.44 5.37
CA GLY A 106 -5.35 -5.09 4.04
C GLY A 106 -4.50 -3.82 4.10
N ILE A 107 -3.36 -3.82 3.42
CA ILE A 107 -2.44 -2.69 3.33
C ILE A 107 -2.00 -2.53 1.88
N LEU A 108 -2.29 -1.39 1.27
CA LEU A 108 -1.64 -0.95 0.04
C LEU A 108 -0.40 -0.14 0.43
N PHE A 109 0.73 -0.42 -0.19
CA PHE A 109 1.99 0.27 0.06
C PHE A 109 2.74 0.49 -1.27
N GLY A 110 3.78 1.31 -1.24
CA GLY A 110 4.61 1.54 -2.41
C GLY A 110 5.41 2.83 -2.33
N VAL A 111 5.83 3.30 -3.51
CA VAL A 111 6.56 4.56 -3.68
C VAL A 111 5.73 5.51 -4.54
N ASP A 112 5.52 6.73 -4.05
CA ASP A 112 4.82 7.82 -4.75
C ASP A 112 5.71 9.06 -4.70
N ASP A 113 6.09 9.60 -5.87
CA ASP A 113 7.06 10.71 -6.01
C ASP A 113 8.38 10.51 -5.22
N GLY A 114 8.89 9.28 -5.17
CA GLY A 114 10.12 8.95 -4.43
C GLY A 114 9.94 8.77 -2.92
N HIS A 115 8.74 8.99 -2.39
CA HIS A 115 8.40 8.78 -0.99
C HIS A 115 7.67 7.46 -0.76
N LEU A 116 8.02 6.77 0.32
CA LEU A 116 7.34 5.53 0.72
C LEU A 116 5.99 5.86 1.35
N PHE A 117 4.98 5.06 1.04
CA PHE A 117 3.66 5.17 1.67
C PHE A 117 3.09 3.80 2.02
N SER A 118 2.18 3.79 2.99
CA SER A 118 1.30 2.67 3.27
C SER A 118 -0.06 3.16 3.74
N VAL A 119 -1.12 2.46 3.36
CA VAL A 119 -2.51 2.82 3.66
C VAL A 119 -3.36 1.58 3.87
N ARG A 120 -4.26 1.64 4.86
CA ARG A 120 -5.22 0.58 5.13
C ARG A 120 -6.27 0.49 4.02
N VAL A 121 -6.51 -0.72 3.54
CA VAL A 121 -7.56 -1.08 2.59
C VAL A 121 -8.33 -2.30 3.13
N PRO A 122 -9.50 -2.63 2.58
CA PRO A 122 -10.18 -3.86 2.93
C PRO A 122 -9.25 -5.05 2.65
N SER A 123 -9.21 -6.00 3.59
CA SER A 123 -8.50 -7.26 3.38
C SER A 123 -9.11 -8.12 2.28
N THR A 124 -10.31 -7.76 1.81
CA THR A 124 -11.01 -8.43 0.71
C THR A 124 -10.58 -7.92 -0.67
N CYS A 125 -9.68 -6.93 -0.75
CA CYS A 125 -9.09 -6.56 -2.03
C CYS A 125 -8.18 -7.69 -2.52
N GLU A 126 -8.41 -8.15 -3.73
CA GLU A 126 -7.65 -9.25 -4.36
C GLU A 126 -6.60 -8.73 -5.33
N SER A 127 -6.63 -7.43 -5.65
CA SER A 127 -5.67 -6.79 -6.57
C SER A 127 -5.28 -5.38 -6.12
N ILE A 128 -4.11 -4.93 -6.57
CA ILE A 128 -3.63 -3.56 -6.39
C ILE A 128 -4.64 -2.57 -6.99
N GLU A 129 -5.20 -2.90 -8.15
CA GLU A 129 -6.21 -2.10 -8.84
C GLU A 129 -7.48 -1.88 -7.99
N GLU A 130 -8.00 -2.94 -7.36
CA GLU A 130 -9.13 -2.83 -6.44
C GLU A 130 -8.80 -1.98 -5.22
N ALA A 131 -7.59 -2.12 -4.66
CA ALA A 131 -7.14 -1.33 -3.53
C ALA A 131 -7.01 0.16 -3.89
N ILE A 132 -6.46 0.49 -5.05
CA ILE A 132 -6.41 1.87 -5.58
C ILE A 132 -7.83 2.41 -5.79
N GLU A 133 -8.71 1.61 -6.40
CA GLU A 133 -10.09 2.00 -6.66
C GLU A 133 -10.87 2.21 -5.35
N PHE A 134 -10.59 1.43 -4.31
CA PHE A 134 -11.14 1.65 -2.97
C PHE A 134 -10.73 3.03 -2.44
N LEU A 135 -9.48 3.46 -2.63
CA LEU A 135 -8.98 4.72 -2.10
C LEU A 135 -9.57 5.96 -2.80
N LYS A 136 -10.15 5.83 -3.99
CA LYS A 136 -10.76 6.96 -4.69
C LYS A 136 -12.00 7.47 -3.94
N PRO A 137 -12.09 8.78 -3.62
CA PRO A 137 -13.31 9.38 -3.11
C PRO A 137 -14.49 9.22 -4.08
N ALA A 138 -15.71 9.11 -3.57
CA ALA A 138 -16.91 8.97 -4.41
C ALA A 138 -17.03 10.07 -5.49
N LYS A 139 -16.60 11.29 -5.17
CA LYS A 139 -16.58 12.41 -6.11
C LYS A 139 -15.61 12.21 -7.29
N VAL A 140 -14.48 11.56 -7.04
CA VAL A 140 -13.50 11.20 -8.07
C VAL A 140 -14.10 10.14 -8.99
N LYS A 141 -14.66 9.07 -8.42
CA LYS A 141 -15.33 8.00 -9.19
C LYS A 141 -16.43 8.55 -10.10
N LYS A 142 -17.28 9.43 -9.56
CA LYS A 142 -18.33 10.11 -10.33
C LYS A 142 -17.77 10.95 -11.48
N ALA A 143 -16.61 11.59 -11.29
CA ALA A 143 -15.99 12.40 -12.33
C ALA A 143 -15.39 11.53 -13.45
N GLU A 144 -14.70 10.45 -13.11
CA GLU A 144 -14.18 9.48 -14.08
C GLU A 144 -15.31 8.85 -14.91
N GLN A 145 -16.42 8.47 -14.27
CA GLN A 145 -17.63 7.96 -14.95
C GLN A 145 -18.24 8.98 -15.93
N GLN A 146 -18.04 10.27 -15.68
CA GLN A 146 -18.50 11.36 -16.56
C GLN A 146 -17.49 11.70 -17.66
N GLY A 147 -16.38 10.97 -17.76
CA GLY A 147 -15.30 11.26 -18.71
C GLY A 147 -14.51 12.53 -18.39
N ARG A 148 -14.59 13.04 -17.16
CA ARG A 148 -13.85 14.24 -16.73
C ARG A 148 -12.41 13.87 -16.41
N LYS A 149 -11.48 14.80 -16.66
CA LYS A 149 -10.07 14.59 -16.30
C LYS A 149 -9.89 14.54 -14.79
N VAL A 150 -9.10 13.58 -14.34
CA VAL A 150 -8.69 13.42 -12.95
C VAL A 150 -7.19 13.22 -12.92
N VAL A 151 -6.52 13.98 -12.06
CA VAL A 151 -5.08 13.84 -11.79
C VAL A 151 -4.88 13.61 -10.29
N ARG A 152 -3.91 12.78 -9.91
CA ARG A 152 -3.62 12.45 -8.51
C ARG A 152 -2.21 12.95 -8.15
N GLN A 153 -2.05 13.43 -6.93
CA GLN A 153 -0.75 13.74 -6.30
C GLN A 153 -0.85 13.34 -4.82
N GLY A 154 -0.18 12.24 -4.44
CA GLY A 154 -0.29 11.69 -3.10
C GLY A 154 -1.73 11.33 -2.71
N GLU A 155 -2.21 11.93 -1.62
CA GLU A 155 -3.57 11.76 -1.09
C GLU A 155 -4.60 12.77 -1.67
N TRP A 156 -4.18 13.60 -2.62
CA TRP A 156 -5.01 14.59 -3.28
C TRP A 156 -5.36 14.19 -4.72
N PHE A 157 -6.59 14.50 -5.10
CA PHE A 157 -7.12 14.35 -6.45
C PHE A 157 -7.55 15.73 -6.97
N PHE A 158 -7.14 16.05 -8.18
CA PHE A 158 -7.54 17.24 -8.92
C PHE A 158 -8.54 16.80 -9.97
N VAL A 159 -9.76 17.30 -9.86
CA VAL A 159 -10.89 16.90 -10.71
C VAL A 159 -11.31 18.08 -11.55
N GLU A 160 -11.27 17.93 -12.87
CA GLU A 160 -11.71 18.96 -13.82
C GLU A 160 -13.18 19.31 -13.57
N SER A 161 -13.52 20.58 -13.36
CA SER A 161 -14.86 21.09 -13.07
C SER A 161 -15.53 21.67 -14.33
N ARG A 162 -16.86 21.62 -14.43
CA ARG A 162 -17.61 22.35 -15.47
C ARG A 162 -17.88 23.80 -15.11
N LYS A 163 -17.94 24.09 -13.81
CA LYS A 163 -18.13 25.44 -13.29
C LYS A 163 -16.77 26.05 -13.05
N GLU A 164 -16.65 27.33 -13.38
CA GLU A 164 -15.49 28.12 -12.98
C GLU A 164 -15.34 28.05 -11.46
N LYS A 165 -14.18 27.61 -11.03
CA LYS A 165 -13.81 27.53 -9.63
C LYS A 165 -12.40 28.09 -9.50
N ASN A 166 -12.27 29.11 -8.66
CA ASN A 166 -10.96 29.55 -8.23
C ASN A 166 -10.39 28.45 -7.33
N MET A 167 -9.45 27.68 -7.88
CA MET A 167 -8.71 26.71 -7.10
C MET A 167 -7.83 27.47 -6.10
N THR A 168 -8.01 27.14 -4.83
CA THR A 168 -7.29 27.75 -3.72
C THR A 168 -6.37 26.72 -3.09
N SER A 169 -5.24 27.18 -2.56
CA SER A 169 -4.29 26.38 -1.80
C SER A 169 -5.00 25.62 -0.66
N LYS A 170 -4.69 24.33 -0.50
CA LYS A 170 -5.23 23.48 0.56
C LYS A 170 -4.14 22.60 1.17
N GLY A 171 -4.14 22.52 2.50
CA GLY A 171 -3.07 21.82 3.22
C GLY A 171 -1.73 22.51 2.97
N ARG A 172 -0.71 21.75 2.55
CA ARG A 172 0.62 22.28 2.18
C ARG A 172 0.80 22.48 0.66
N HIS A 173 -0.28 22.42 -0.12
CA HIS A 173 -0.19 22.66 -1.56
C HIS A 173 -0.21 24.16 -1.84
N THR A 174 0.73 24.63 -2.66
CA THR A 174 0.69 25.97 -3.25
C THR A 174 0.12 25.87 -4.66
N VAL A 175 -0.82 26.76 -4.98
CA VAL A 175 -1.48 26.81 -6.28
C VAL A 175 -1.16 28.15 -6.93
N VAL A 176 -0.47 28.10 -8.07
CA VAL A 176 -0.17 29.28 -8.89
C VAL A 176 -0.97 29.18 -10.19
N ARG A 177 -1.79 30.19 -10.48
CA ARG A 177 -2.52 30.28 -11.75
C ARG A 177 -1.54 30.71 -12.84
N THR A 178 -1.53 30.00 -13.96
CA THR A 178 -0.74 30.33 -15.15
C THR A 178 -1.67 30.72 -16.30
N GLU A 179 -1.11 31.14 -17.43
CA GLU A 179 -1.89 31.47 -18.63
C GLU A 179 -2.69 30.28 -19.16
N THR A 180 -2.14 29.06 -19.05
CA THR A 180 -2.73 27.84 -19.62
C THR A 180 -3.41 26.94 -18.59
N GLY A 181 -3.32 27.26 -17.30
CA GLY A 181 -3.94 26.48 -16.24
C GLY A 181 -3.41 26.77 -14.83
N PHE A 182 -2.94 25.73 -14.13
CA PHE A 182 -2.42 25.83 -12.76
C PHE A 182 -1.15 25.02 -12.57
N GLU A 183 -0.20 25.59 -11.83
CA GLU A 183 0.95 24.91 -11.27
C GLU A 183 0.67 24.57 -9.80
N ILE A 184 0.81 23.30 -9.44
CA ILE A 184 0.57 22.79 -8.09
C ILE A 184 1.86 22.23 -7.52
N SER A 185 2.35 22.83 -6.44
CA SER A 185 3.54 22.37 -5.74
C SER A 185 3.21 21.90 -4.32
N HIS A 186 3.89 20.84 -3.88
CA HIS A 186 3.84 20.32 -2.51
C HIS A 186 5.24 19.86 -2.11
N PRO A 187 5.72 20.09 -0.86
CA PRO A 187 7.11 19.79 -0.48
C PRO A 187 7.55 18.33 -0.60
N GLU A 188 6.59 17.40 -0.64
CA GLU A 188 6.82 15.94 -0.68
C GLU A 188 6.40 15.31 -2.03
N HIS A 189 6.08 16.12 -3.05
CA HIS A 189 5.61 15.63 -4.35
C HIS A 189 6.21 16.43 -5.50
N THR A 190 6.27 15.80 -6.67
CA THR A 190 6.69 16.47 -7.90
C THR A 190 5.67 17.56 -8.26
N THR A 191 6.13 18.73 -8.71
CA THR A 191 5.24 19.80 -9.18
C THR A 191 4.35 19.29 -10.33
N LEU A 192 3.05 19.56 -10.21
CA LEU A 192 2.04 19.12 -11.16
C LEU A 192 1.52 20.30 -11.99
N MET A 193 1.48 20.13 -13.31
CA MET A 193 0.86 21.09 -14.23
C MET A 193 -0.54 20.61 -14.64
N LEU A 194 -1.55 21.41 -14.33
CA LEU A 194 -2.94 21.17 -14.68
C LEU A 194 -3.37 22.12 -15.79
N VAL A 195 -3.62 21.61 -16.99
CA VAL A 195 -4.07 22.42 -18.14
C VAL A 195 -5.56 22.72 -18.03
N GLY A 196 -5.96 23.95 -18.36
CA GLY A 196 -7.33 24.45 -18.31
C GLY A 196 -7.68 25.15 -16.99
N HIS A 197 -8.83 25.83 -16.98
CA HIS A 197 -9.14 26.83 -15.94
C HIS A 197 -10.08 26.34 -14.83
N ASN A 198 -10.59 25.11 -14.94
CA ASN A 198 -11.62 24.61 -14.04
C ASN A 198 -11.16 23.34 -13.34
N TRP A 199 -10.56 23.46 -12.17
CA TRP A 199 -10.12 22.32 -11.36
C TRP A 199 -10.64 22.41 -9.93
N GLU A 200 -10.85 21.26 -9.31
CA GLU A 200 -11.22 21.15 -7.91
C GLU A 200 -10.36 20.12 -7.19
N MET A 201 -9.78 20.54 -6.05
CA MET A 201 -9.03 19.65 -5.16
C MET A 201 -9.97 18.86 -4.24
N VAL A 202 -9.84 17.54 -4.28
CA VAL A 202 -10.54 16.55 -3.45
C VAL A 202 -9.50 15.72 -2.69
N ARG A 203 -9.52 15.78 -1.35
CA ARG A 203 -8.66 14.95 -0.51
C ARG A 203 -9.29 13.58 -0.25
N ASN A 204 -8.50 12.52 -0.27
CA ASN A 204 -8.90 11.26 0.34
C ASN A 204 -8.88 11.41 1.88
N ARG A 205 -10.06 11.43 2.49
CA ARG A 205 -10.21 11.54 3.95
C ARG A 205 -10.21 10.21 4.68
N ARG A 206 -10.21 9.08 3.96
CA ARG A 206 -10.08 7.78 4.63
C ARG A 206 -8.77 7.82 5.38
N GLN A 207 -8.82 7.63 6.69
CA GLN A 207 -7.64 7.71 7.56
C GLN A 207 -6.59 6.76 7.00
N VAL A 208 -5.64 7.32 6.26
CA VAL A 208 -4.30 6.76 6.18
C VAL A 208 -3.83 6.87 7.62
N GLY A 209 -4.02 5.81 8.40
CA GLY A 209 -3.33 5.72 9.67
C GLY A 209 -1.87 5.88 9.31
N LYS A 210 -1.29 7.07 9.54
CA LYS A 210 0.15 7.25 9.48
C LYS A 210 0.67 6.36 10.58
N MET A 211 0.97 5.10 10.23
CA MET A 211 1.82 4.30 11.08
C MET A 211 3.14 5.05 11.04
N ASN A 212 3.45 5.74 12.13
CA ASN A 212 4.79 6.24 12.36
C ASN A 212 5.67 5.01 12.57
N ILE A 213 6.07 4.37 11.46
CA ILE A 213 6.92 3.17 11.46
C ILE A 213 8.35 3.55 11.89
N PHE A 214 8.68 4.85 11.87
CA PHE A 214 9.95 5.42 12.28
C PHE A 214 9.73 6.44 13.41
N LYS A 215 9.59 5.97 14.64
CA LYS A 215 10.08 6.72 15.79
C LYS A 215 11.24 5.90 16.32
N ASP A 216 12.45 6.42 16.12
CA ASP A 216 13.69 5.88 16.68
C ASP A 216 13.60 5.70 18.20
#